data_AF-A0A381WLR3-F1
#
_entry.id   AF-A0A381WLR3-F1
#
_cell.length_a   1.000
_cell.length_b   1.000
_cell.length_c   1.000
_cell.angle_alpha   90.00
_cell.angle_beta   90.00
_cell.angle_gamma   90.00
#
_symmetry.space_group_name_H-M   'P 1'
#
loop_
_entity.id
_entity.type
_entity.pdbx_description
1 polymer ?
#
loop_
_entity_poly.entity_id
_entity_poly.type
_entity_poly.pdbx_seq_one_letter_code
_entity_poly.pdbx_strand_id
1 'polypeptide(L)'
;WRSTVAPGWGQFYSNKRAMGYAFSSIEGLLFGLLLFNLSQYALAVDNLNKTAKLYDAETDPDEVLRLRSETIGYWNAHNSYNKAMISTGYMIGTVWAINAIHAFIFGPRPQKYIHGPEPYSQ
;
A
#
# COMPACT_ATOMS: atom_id res chain seq x y z
N TRP A 1 27.75 -10.28 6.23
CA TRP A 1 27.17 -9.58 5.07
C TRP A 1 26.30 -10.55 4.27
N ARG A 2 24.98 -10.55 4.49
CA ARG A 2 24.02 -11.31 3.67
C ARG A 2 22.79 -10.43 3.50
N SER A 3 22.67 -9.90 2.28
CA SER A 3 21.58 -9.12 1.70
C SER A 3 20.25 -9.23 2.44
N THR A 4 19.83 -8.12 3.06
CA THR A 4 18.49 -7.92 3.61
C THR A 4 17.80 -6.91 2.70
N VAL A 5 17.34 -7.36 1.53
CA VAL A 5 16.71 -6.46 0.54
C VAL A 5 15.27 -6.12 0.96
N ALA A 6 14.67 -6.86 1.91
CA ALA A 6 13.40 -6.50 2.53
C ALA A 6 13.26 -7.09 3.96
N PRO A 7 12.61 -6.37 4.90
CA PRO A 7 12.19 -6.92 6.19
C PRO A 7 11.26 -8.14 5.98
N GLY A 8 11.43 -9.20 6.79
CA GLY A 8 10.55 -10.38 6.77
C GLY A 8 11.08 -11.62 6.05
N TRP A 9 12.05 -11.52 5.13
CA TRP A 9 12.61 -12.70 4.44
C TRP A 9 13.38 -13.67 5.36
N GLY A 10 13.93 -13.18 6.47
CA GLY A 10 14.56 -14.02 7.50
C GLY A 10 13.57 -14.87 8.32
N GLN A 11 12.26 -14.55 8.28
CA GLN A 11 11.24 -15.29 9.04
C GLN A 11 10.72 -16.55 8.32
N PHE A 12 10.92 -16.68 7.01
CA PHE A 12 10.52 -17.90 6.26
C PHE A 12 11.28 -19.16 6.70
N TYR A 13 12.46 -19.01 7.30
CA TYR A 13 13.31 -20.12 7.74
C TYR A 13 13.06 -20.59 9.19
N SER A 14 12.13 -19.97 9.94
CA SER A 14 11.79 -20.40 11.30
C SER A 14 10.35 -20.91 11.42
N ASN A 15 10.10 -21.78 12.39
CA ASN A 15 8.87 -22.55 12.59
C ASN A 15 7.63 -21.69 12.99
N LYS A 16 7.62 -20.38 12.70
CA LYS A 16 6.54 -19.41 12.98
C LYS A 16 5.86 -18.89 11.70
N ARG A 17 5.45 -19.82 10.83
CA ARG A 17 4.92 -19.53 9.47
C ARG A 17 3.60 -18.74 9.46
N ALA A 18 2.71 -18.94 10.44
CA ALA A 18 1.35 -18.37 10.42
C ALA A 18 1.33 -16.82 10.46
N MET A 19 2.16 -16.18 11.28
CA MET A 19 2.19 -14.71 11.38
C MET A 19 2.86 -14.04 10.18
N GLY A 20 3.86 -14.68 9.59
CA GLY A 20 4.47 -14.19 8.33
C GLY A 20 3.44 -14.14 7.19
N TYR A 21 2.62 -15.20 7.05
CA TYR A 21 1.53 -15.20 6.08
C TYR A 21 0.45 -14.16 6.38
N ALA A 22 0.15 -13.88 7.65
CA ALA A 22 -0.84 -12.88 8.05
C ALA A 22 -0.39 -11.44 7.72
N PHE A 23 0.86 -11.07 8.03
CA PHE A 23 1.37 -9.74 7.67
C PHE A 23 1.46 -9.56 6.15
N SER A 24 2.00 -10.55 5.44
CA SER A 24 2.12 -10.46 3.97
C SER A 24 0.76 -10.43 3.27
N SER A 25 -0.26 -11.11 3.79
CA SER A 25 -1.61 -11.03 3.21
C SER A 25 -2.25 -9.66 3.42
N ILE A 26 -2.13 -9.08 4.62
CA ILE A 26 -2.63 -7.73 4.92
C ILE A 26 -1.88 -6.68 4.08
N GLU A 27 -0.54 -6.74 4.03
CA GLU A 27 0.26 -5.84 3.20
C GLU A 27 -0.15 -5.95 1.72
N GLY A 28 -0.30 -7.17 1.19
CA GLY A 28 -0.75 -7.39 -0.18
C GLY A 28 -2.13 -6.79 -0.48
N LEU A 29 -3.10 -6.94 0.44
CA LEU A 29 -4.41 -6.32 0.32
C LEU A 29 -4.33 -4.78 0.33
N LEU A 30 -3.52 -4.20 1.22
CA LEU A 30 -3.36 -2.75 1.31
C LEU A 30 -2.64 -2.18 0.08
N PHE A 31 -1.64 -2.88 -0.45
CA PHE A 31 -1.00 -2.51 -1.72
C PHE A 31 -1.97 -2.62 -2.89
N GLY A 32 -2.80 -3.66 -2.93
CA GLY A 32 -3.88 -3.77 -3.92
C GLY A 32 -4.85 -2.60 -3.86
N LEU A 33 -5.27 -2.22 -2.65
CA LEU A 33 -6.13 -1.06 -2.43
C LEU A 33 -5.45 0.26 -2.84
N LEU A 34 -4.15 0.40 -2.58
CA LEU A 34 -3.37 1.56 -2.99
C LEU A 34 -3.36 1.71 -4.51
N LEU A 35 -3.07 0.62 -5.23
CA LEU A 35 -3.06 0.60 -6.70
C LEU A 35 -4.45 0.86 -7.29
N PHE A 36 -5.50 0.32 -6.66
CA PHE A 36 -6.87 0.62 -7.04
C PHE A 36 -7.19 2.11 -6.91
N ASN A 37 -6.90 2.71 -5.75
CA ASN A 37 -7.12 4.14 -5.51
C ASN A 37 -6.31 5.01 -6.48
N LEU A 38 -5.07 4.63 -6.78
CA LEU A 38 -4.24 5.31 -7.78
C LEU A 38 -4.86 5.25 -9.19
N SER A 39 -5.35 4.09 -9.60
CA SER A 39 -6.02 3.91 -10.89
C SER A 39 -7.28 4.76 -11.00
N GLN A 40 -8.12 4.74 -9.96
CA GLN A 40 -9.34 5.55 -9.90
C GLN A 40 -9.07 7.06 -9.85
N TYR A 41 -8.03 7.47 -9.13
CA TYR A 41 -7.55 8.85 -9.13
C TYR A 41 -7.17 9.30 -10.55
N ALA A 42 -6.35 8.51 -11.25
CA ALA A 42 -5.90 8.85 -12.61
C ALA A 42 -7.09 8.97 -13.59
N LEU A 43 -8.05 8.04 -13.50
CA LEU A 43 -9.29 8.09 -14.29
C LEU A 43 -10.13 9.33 -13.99
N ALA A 44 -10.27 9.69 -12.70
CA ALA A 44 -11.02 10.88 -12.31
C ALA A 44 -10.36 12.18 -12.80
N VAL A 45 -9.02 12.27 -12.77
CA VAL A 45 -8.27 13.41 -13.32
C VAL A 45 -8.42 13.51 -14.84
N ASP A 46 -8.33 12.39 -15.55
CA ASP A 46 -8.52 12.36 -17.01
C ASP A 46 -9.93 12.81 -17.40
N ASN A 47 -10.96 12.28 -16.73
CA ASN A 47 -12.35 12.68 -16.97
C ASN A 47 -12.62 14.13 -16.58
N LEU A 48 -12.03 14.62 -15.50
CA LEU A 48 -12.08 16.03 -15.11
C LEU A 48 -11.53 16.93 -16.22
N ASN A 49 -10.36 16.61 -16.76
CA ASN A 49 -9.74 17.41 -17.82
C ASN A 49 -10.58 17.40 -19.10
N LYS A 50 -11.14 16.23 -19.46
CA LYS A 50 -12.01 16.09 -20.64
C LYS A 50 -13.30 16.90 -20.48
N THR A 51 -13.97 16.79 -19.34
CA THR A 51 -15.24 17.49 -19.08
C THR A 51 -15.04 18.99 -18.92
N ALA A 52 -13.97 19.44 -18.28
CA ALA A 52 -13.63 20.87 -18.20
C ALA A 52 -13.42 21.46 -19.60
N LYS A 53 -12.69 20.75 -20.49
CA LYS A 53 -12.49 21.22 -21.86
C LYS A 53 -13.79 21.31 -22.67
N LEU A 54 -14.72 20.36 -22.48
CA LEU A 54 -16.03 20.40 -23.12
C LEU A 54 -16.87 21.56 -22.55
N TYR A 55 -16.87 21.73 -21.23
CA TYR A 55 -17.57 22.81 -20.54
C TYR A 55 -17.14 24.19 -21.07
N ASP A 56 -15.83 24.41 -21.23
CA ASP A 56 -15.29 25.68 -21.71
C ASP A 56 -15.63 25.98 -23.19
N ALA A 57 -15.96 24.95 -23.98
CA ALA A 57 -16.28 25.07 -25.39
C ALA A 57 -17.79 25.08 -25.69
N GLU A 58 -18.62 24.67 -24.72
CA GLU A 58 -20.06 24.54 -24.90
C GLU A 58 -20.79 25.88 -24.81
N THR A 59 -21.85 26.03 -25.61
CA THR A 59 -22.67 27.24 -25.67
C THR A 59 -24.13 26.99 -25.35
N ASP A 60 -24.60 25.75 -25.44
CA ASP A 60 -25.94 25.36 -25.01
C ASP A 60 -26.07 25.46 -23.48
N PRO A 61 -26.97 26.31 -22.94
CA PRO A 61 -27.14 26.49 -21.51
C PRO A 61 -27.42 25.20 -20.72
N ASP A 62 -28.21 24.29 -21.27
CA ASP A 62 -28.58 23.05 -20.57
C ASP A 62 -27.37 22.10 -20.49
N GLU A 63 -26.59 22.05 -21.57
CA GLU A 63 -25.39 21.22 -21.64
C GLU A 63 -24.25 21.80 -20.79
N VAL A 64 -24.10 23.13 -20.74
CA VAL A 64 -23.17 23.82 -19.83
C VAL A 64 -23.47 23.46 -18.37
N LEU A 65 -24.73 23.42 -17.97
CA LEU A 65 -25.13 23.03 -16.61
C LEU A 65 -24.79 21.56 -16.33
N ARG A 66 -25.05 20.66 -17.29
CA ARG A 66 -24.71 19.24 -17.20
C ARG A 66 -23.20 19.04 -17.03
N LEU A 67 -22.40 19.62 -17.93
CA LEU A 67 -20.95 19.51 -17.94
C LEU A 67 -20.31 20.11 -16.68
N ARG A 68 -20.88 21.22 -16.16
CA ARG A 68 -20.44 21.80 -14.88
C ARG A 68 -20.63 20.81 -13.73
N SER A 69 -21.80 20.17 -13.66
CA SER A 69 -22.10 19.16 -12.63
C SER A 69 -21.12 17.98 -12.72
N GLU A 70 -20.86 17.47 -13.92
CA GLU A 70 -19.91 16.39 -14.14
C GLU A 70 -18.48 16.77 -13.75
N THR A 71 -18.02 17.95 -14.16
CA THR A 71 -16.69 18.49 -13.82
C THR A 71 -16.52 18.57 -12.30
N ILE A 72 -17.51 19.09 -11.57
CA ILE A 72 -17.52 19.12 -10.10
C ILE A 72 -17.51 17.71 -9.52
N GLY A 73 -18.26 16.77 -10.13
CA GLY A 73 -18.28 15.36 -9.75
C GLY A 73 -16.88 14.73 -9.83
N TYR A 74 -16.19 14.87 -10.96
CA TYR A 74 -14.83 14.35 -11.14
C TYR A 74 -13.80 15.10 -10.27
N TRP A 75 -14.01 16.39 -10.00
CA TRP A 75 -13.21 17.14 -9.03
C TRP A 75 -13.32 16.55 -7.61
N ASN A 76 -14.53 16.21 -7.18
CA ASN A 76 -14.74 15.58 -5.89
C ASN A 76 -14.19 14.15 -5.86
N ALA A 77 -14.33 13.40 -6.96
CA ALA A 77 -13.84 12.03 -7.08
C ALA A 77 -12.32 11.95 -6.95
N HIS A 78 -11.55 12.73 -7.73
CA HIS A 78 -10.07 12.66 -7.61
C HIS A 78 -9.58 13.10 -6.23
N ASN A 79 -10.22 14.11 -5.62
CA ASN A 79 -9.89 14.52 -4.25
C ASN A 79 -10.18 13.40 -3.23
N SER A 80 -11.28 12.68 -3.39
CA SER A 80 -11.63 11.53 -2.55
C SER A 80 -10.60 10.41 -2.70
N TYR A 81 -10.26 10.02 -3.93
CA TYR A 81 -9.26 8.97 -4.17
C TYR A 81 -7.85 9.37 -3.74
N ASN A 82 -7.48 10.65 -3.85
CA ASN A 82 -6.22 11.15 -3.31
C ASN A 82 -6.15 11.01 -1.78
N LYS A 83 -7.23 11.40 -1.07
CA LYS A 83 -7.33 11.19 0.38
C LYS A 83 -7.28 9.70 0.76
N ALA A 84 -7.98 8.86 0.01
CA ALA A 84 -7.96 7.42 0.20
C ALA A 84 -6.55 6.85 0.01
N MET A 85 -5.84 7.26 -1.03
CA MET A 85 -4.45 6.88 -1.31
C MET A 85 -3.51 7.27 -0.16
N ILE A 86 -3.59 8.50 0.34
CA ILE A 86 -2.81 8.97 1.49
C ILE A 86 -3.12 8.12 2.74
N SER A 87 -4.41 7.89 3.03
CA SER A 87 -4.84 7.06 4.16
C SER A 87 -4.32 5.62 4.05
N THR A 88 -4.43 5.01 2.86
CA THR A 88 -3.89 3.67 2.61
C THR A 88 -2.38 3.63 2.79
N GLY A 89 -1.66 4.67 2.36
CA GLY A 89 -0.23 4.82 2.60
C GLY A 89 0.13 4.82 4.09
N TYR A 90 -0.62 5.54 4.93
CA TYR A 90 -0.44 5.49 6.39
C TYR A 90 -0.69 4.10 6.97
N MET A 91 -1.72 3.40 6.49
CA MET A 91 -2.01 2.03 6.93
C MET A 91 -0.89 1.06 6.57
N ILE A 92 -0.36 1.12 5.34
CA ILE A 92 0.79 0.32 4.90
C ILE A 92 2.00 0.58 5.81
N GLY A 93 2.33 1.86 6.03
CA GLY A 93 3.45 2.25 6.90
C GLY A 93 3.27 1.74 8.34
N THR A 94 2.04 1.76 8.86
CA THR A 94 1.71 1.29 10.21
C THR A 94 1.87 -0.23 10.32
N VAL A 95 1.32 -0.99 9.36
CA VAL A 95 1.45 -2.46 9.34
C VAL A 95 2.92 -2.85 9.22
N TRP A 96 3.68 -2.17 8.37
CA TRP A 96 5.11 -2.39 8.22
C TRP A 96 5.88 -2.13 9.52
N ALA A 97 5.58 -1.04 10.23
CA ALA A 97 6.23 -0.71 11.50
C ALA A 97 5.93 -1.78 12.58
N ILE A 98 4.67 -2.24 12.67
CA ILE A 98 4.28 -3.32 13.58
C ILE A 98 5.02 -4.61 13.22
N ASN A 99 5.09 -4.96 11.93
CA ASN A 99 5.80 -6.13 11.44
C ASN A 99 7.30 -6.06 11.79
N ALA A 100 7.94 -4.90 11.62
CA ALA A 100 9.34 -4.66 11.97
C ALA A 100 9.60 -4.82 13.48
N ILE A 101 8.75 -4.24 14.35
CA ILE A 101 8.85 -4.41 15.80
C ILE A 101 8.70 -5.88 16.20
N HIS A 102 7.70 -6.56 15.63
CA HIS A 102 7.47 -7.99 15.88
C HIS A 102 8.67 -8.83 15.44
N ALA A 103 9.27 -8.54 14.28
CA ALA A 103 10.47 -9.22 13.80
C ALA A 103 11.70 -8.94 14.67
N PHE A 104 11.84 -7.73 15.22
CA PHE A 104 12.94 -7.39 16.13
C PHE A 104 12.84 -8.16 17.46
N ILE A 105 11.65 -8.26 18.05
CA ILE A 105 11.45 -8.92 19.34
C ILE A 105 11.43 -10.45 19.21
N PHE A 106 10.72 -10.98 18.20
CA PHE A 106 10.42 -12.40 18.06
C PHE A 106 11.12 -13.07 16.87
N GLY A 107 12.03 -12.36 16.22
CA GLY A 107 12.82 -12.88 15.11
C GLY A 107 13.68 -14.08 15.52
N PRO A 108 13.91 -15.05 14.61
CA PRO A 108 14.78 -16.17 14.89
C PRO A 108 16.21 -15.67 15.18
N ARG A 109 16.68 -15.90 16.40
CA ARG A 109 18.10 -15.72 16.73
C ARG A 109 18.90 -16.89 16.14
N PRO A 110 20.06 -16.65 15.52
CA PRO A 110 20.89 -17.74 15.04
C PRO A 110 21.30 -18.63 16.22
N GLN A 111 20.81 -19.88 16.23
CA GLN A 111 21.19 -20.94 17.18
C GLN A 111 22.56 -21.53 16.82
N LYS A 112 23.59 -20.69 16.62
CA LYS A 112 24.96 -21.17 16.42
C LYS A 112 25.88 -20.49 17.43
N TYR A 113 26.28 -21.28 18.44
CA TYR A 113 27.37 -21.01 19.40
C TYR A 113 27.12 -19.94 20.45
N ILE A 114 26.01 -20.00 21.21
CA ILE A 114 25.89 -19.16 22.42
C ILE A 114 26.96 -19.55 23.49
N HIS A 115 27.51 -20.78 23.42
CA HIS A 115 28.51 -21.30 24.37
C HIS A 115 29.81 -21.82 23.73
N GLY A 116 30.11 -21.47 22.46
CA GLY A 116 31.24 -22.06 21.72
C GLY A 116 30.91 -23.44 21.12
N PRO A 117 31.83 -24.06 20.34
CA PRO A 117 31.63 -25.41 19.81
C PRO A 117 31.44 -26.41 20.96
N GLU A 118 30.49 -27.34 20.82
CA GLU A 118 30.28 -28.41 21.81
C GLU A 118 31.58 -29.22 21.95
N PRO A 119 32.06 -29.48 23.19
CA PRO A 119 33.34 -30.17 23.39
C PRO A 119 33.33 -31.65 22.98
N TYR A 120 32.20 -32.23 22.60
CA TYR A 120 32.11 -33.66 22.27
C TYR A 120 31.25 -33.90 21.03
N SER A 121 31.83 -34.54 20.02
CA SER A 121 31.10 -35.17 18.92
C SER A 121 30.47 -36.47 19.42
N GLN A 122 29.17 -36.65 19.21
CA GLN A 122 28.56 -37.98 19.15
C GLN A 122 28.37 -38.38 17.70
#